data_AF-A0A970QBV7-F1
#
_entry.id   AF-A0A970QBV7-F1
#
_cell.length_a   1.000
_cell.length_b   1.000
_cell.length_c   1.000
_cell.angle_alpha   90.00
_cell.angle_beta   90.00
_cell.angle_gamma   90.00
#
_symmetry.space_group_name_H-M   'P 1'
#
loop_
_entity.id
_entity.type
_entity.pdbx_description
1 polymer ?
#
loop_
_entity_poly.entity_id
_entity_poly.type
_entity_poly.pdbx_seq_one_letter_code
_entity_poly.pdbx_strand_id
1 'polypeptide(L)'
;MMKNHPPGNYVKARNGLPEIQKTVFDDIVADFSHTTNLHDKTGYVPYYALSEMVRMGWRLAEEPDDARRQMRLLEVALQALGPAGPPDLHEFFYKDSPCGTVASSYKRTGDLLCRLLEDNPDKSLIFPMLFCYRHFIEVNLKRLLLLAGVDLQAVLNEDEKKKPHSLVILHQILSVRLPDNAKTATIGKKTSVQKELERIRKWAARMNKVDPKSDRFRYAEDKRSRPYDFPDLHSLFQLSELSVLHTEMERLNESFYHVAIVLVGPPETEGNEAN
;
A
#
# COMPACT_ATOMS: atom_id res chain seq x y z
N MET A 1 10.22 19.34 34.99
CA MET A 1 10.36 18.45 33.82
C MET A 1 10.23 17.01 34.29
N MET A 2 9.09 16.34 34.02
CA MET A 2 8.96 14.91 34.29
C MET A 2 9.73 14.13 33.22
N LYS A 3 10.67 13.27 33.63
CA LYS A 3 11.37 12.36 32.71
C LYS A 3 10.38 11.28 32.28
N ASN A 4 9.82 11.39 31.08
CA ASN A 4 8.99 10.32 30.49
C ASN A 4 9.82 9.05 30.37
N HIS A 5 9.60 8.09 31.26
CA HIS A 5 10.18 6.76 31.13
C HIS A 5 9.43 6.04 30.02
N PRO A 6 10.12 5.42 29.05
CA PRO A 6 9.44 4.69 28.00
C PRO A 6 8.61 3.53 28.59
N PRO A 7 7.44 3.21 28.02
CA PRO A 7 6.55 2.18 28.55
C PRO A 7 7.26 0.81 28.61
N GLY A 8 6.95 -0.02 29.62
CA GLY A 8 7.66 -1.29 29.85
C GLY A 8 7.64 -2.26 28.66
N ASN A 9 6.62 -2.19 27.81
CA ASN A 9 6.52 -3.01 26.60
C ASN A 9 7.47 -2.55 25.48
N TYR A 10 7.78 -1.25 25.37
CA TYR A 10 8.81 -0.73 24.46
C TYR A 10 10.17 -1.30 24.82
N VAL A 11 10.52 -1.25 26.11
CA VAL A 11 11.82 -1.73 26.59
C VAL A 11 11.99 -3.22 26.30
N LYS A 12 10.95 -4.03 26.53
CA LYS A 12 10.96 -5.47 26.23
C LYS A 12 11.14 -5.75 24.73
N ALA A 13 10.37 -5.09 23.87
CA ALA A 13 10.45 -5.29 22.43
C ALA A 13 11.80 -4.83 21.86
N ARG A 14 12.26 -3.63 22.25
CA ARG A 14 13.56 -3.06 21.86
C ARG A 14 14.73 -3.95 22.28
N ASN A 15 14.71 -4.46 23.51
CA ASN A 15 15.79 -5.31 24.02
C ASN A 15 15.81 -6.70 23.39
N GLY A 16 14.72 -7.12 22.75
CA GLY A 16 14.67 -8.34 21.94
C GLY A 16 15.38 -8.23 20.58
N LEU A 17 15.83 -7.03 20.18
CA LEU A 17 16.49 -6.80 18.90
C LEU A 17 18.03 -6.80 19.02
N PRO A 18 18.75 -7.25 17.98
CA PRO A 18 20.17 -6.99 17.79
C PRO A 18 20.50 -5.49 17.89
N GLU A 19 21.70 -5.14 18.35
CA GLU A 19 22.04 -3.73 18.64
C GLU A 19 21.90 -2.80 17.43
N ILE A 20 22.30 -3.28 16.24
CA ILE A 20 22.18 -2.54 14.97
C ILE A 20 20.72 -2.25 14.56
N GLN A 21 19.77 -3.01 15.09
CA GLN A 21 18.35 -2.90 14.78
C GLN A 21 17.61 -1.99 15.78
N LYS A 22 18.18 -1.73 16.95
CA LYS A 22 17.51 -0.91 17.97
C LYS A 22 17.31 0.54 17.54
N THR A 23 18.27 1.13 16.84
CA THR A 23 18.14 2.51 16.31
C THR A 23 16.97 2.62 15.34
N VAL A 24 16.86 1.67 14.41
CA VAL A 24 15.76 1.62 13.44
C VAL A 24 14.42 1.46 14.13
N PHE A 25 14.36 0.58 15.14
CA PHE A 25 13.17 0.43 15.96
C PHE A 25 12.79 1.71 16.70
N ASP A 26 13.78 2.44 17.22
CA ASP A 26 13.57 3.72 17.89
C ASP A 26 13.04 4.78 16.92
N ASP A 27 13.59 4.86 15.71
CA ASP A 27 13.14 5.78 14.66
C ASP A 27 11.70 5.49 14.23
N ILE A 28 11.36 4.21 14.05
CA ILE A 28 10.00 3.77 13.77
C ILE A 28 9.08 4.11 14.94
N VAL A 29 9.47 3.82 16.17
CA VAL A 29 8.65 4.18 17.34
C VAL A 29 8.46 5.69 17.44
N ALA A 30 9.46 6.50 17.09
CA ALA A 30 9.38 7.96 17.08
C ALA A 30 8.40 8.47 16.01
N ASP A 31 8.44 7.93 14.80
CA ASP A 31 7.52 8.29 13.71
C ASP A 31 6.07 7.90 14.00
N PHE A 32 5.90 6.78 14.70
CA PHE A 32 4.59 6.32 15.16
C PHE A 32 4.21 6.93 16.53
N SER A 33 5.06 7.73 17.17
CA SER A 33 4.82 8.24 18.52
C SER A 33 3.57 9.12 18.62
N HIS A 34 3.21 9.80 17.52
CA HIS A 34 1.99 10.60 17.39
C HIS A 34 0.72 9.73 17.38
N THR A 35 0.82 8.46 16.99
CA THR A 35 -0.27 7.46 17.07
C THR A 35 -0.30 6.73 18.41
N THR A 36 0.69 6.97 19.30
CA THR A 36 0.80 6.31 20.62
C THR A 36 0.33 7.16 21.80
N ASN A 37 -0.01 8.43 21.56
CA ASN A 37 -0.45 9.34 22.62
C ASN A 37 -1.95 9.60 22.51
N LEU A 38 -2.74 8.80 23.21
CA LEU A 38 -3.85 9.22 24.07
C LEU A 38 -4.61 7.95 24.52
N HIS A 39 -4.70 7.79 25.84
CA HIS A 39 -5.24 6.66 26.61
C HIS A 39 -4.34 5.42 26.82
N ASP A 40 -4.00 5.22 28.09
CA ASP A 40 -3.42 4.02 28.73
C ASP A 40 -1.93 3.67 28.52
N LYS A 41 -1.11 4.58 27.96
CA LYS A 41 0.36 4.37 27.79
C LYS A 41 0.74 3.12 26.96
N THR A 42 -0.24 2.51 26.29
CA THR A 42 -0.05 1.45 25.32
C THR A 42 -0.47 2.01 23.97
N GLY A 43 0.48 2.51 23.19
CA GLY A 43 0.22 2.96 21.83
C GLY A 43 -0.39 1.87 20.95
N TYR A 44 -1.07 2.27 19.87
CA TYR A 44 -1.93 1.39 19.07
C TYR A 44 -1.20 0.37 18.20
N VAL A 45 0.10 0.56 17.92
CA VAL A 45 0.92 -0.49 17.32
C VAL A 45 1.66 -1.21 18.45
N PRO A 46 1.46 -2.52 18.66
CA PRO A 46 2.21 -3.26 19.67
C PRO A 46 3.70 -3.11 19.37
N TYR A 47 4.48 -2.66 20.35
CA TYR A 47 5.94 -2.57 20.20
C TYR A 47 6.55 -3.89 19.72
N TYR A 48 5.92 -5.03 20.03
CA TYR A 48 6.31 -6.32 19.49
C TYR A 48 6.18 -6.41 17.97
N ALA A 49 5.06 -5.94 17.39
CA ALA A 49 4.87 -5.93 15.94
C ALA A 49 5.91 -5.03 15.24
N LEU A 50 6.18 -3.85 15.80
CA LEU A 50 7.24 -2.97 15.28
C LEU A 50 8.63 -3.63 15.38
N SER A 51 8.90 -4.37 16.46
CA SER A 51 10.17 -5.08 16.60
C SER A 51 10.30 -6.24 15.60
N GLU A 52 9.24 -6.99 15.33
CA GLU A 52 9.27 -8.03 14.30
C GLU A 52 9.53 -7.43 12.91
N MET A 53 8.87 -6.32 12.57
CA MET A 53 9.13 -5.60 11.31
C MET A 53 10.60 -5.23 11.16
N VAL A 54 11.22 -4.70 12.23
CA VAL A 54 12.65 -4.35 12.24
C VAL A 54 13.55 -5.58 12.14
N ARG A 55 13.20 -6.68 12.84
CA ARG A 55 13.94 -7.95 12.79
C ARG A 55 13.95 -8.53 11.39
N MET A 56 12.86 -8.34 10.66
CA MET A 56 12.68 -8.74 9.26
C MET A 56 13.35 -7.80 8.26
N GLY A 57 14.12 -6.81 8.73
CA GLY A 57 14.91 -5.93 7.86
C GLY A 57 14.15 -4.70 7.35
N TRP A 58 12.97 -4.39 7.89
CA TRP A 58 12.29 -3.15 7.55
C TRP A 58 13.10 -1.94 8.03
N ARG A 59 13.20 -0.93 7.16
CA ARG A 59 13.89 0.36 7.39
C ARG A 59 12.98 1.45 6.87
N LEU A 60 12.80 2.55 7.61
CA LEU A 60 12.35 3.80 7.02
C LEU A 60 13.39 4.17 5.96
N ALA A 61 12.96 4.40 4.73
CA ALA A 61 13.86 4.80 3.65
C ALA A 61 14.65 6.03 4.13
N GLU A 62 15.98 5.92 4.12
CA GLU A 62 16.88 6.96 4.60
C GLU A 62 16.71 8.22 3.69
N GLU A 63 16.20 9.30 4.30
CA GLU A 63 16.22 10.72 3.89
C GLU A 63 15.06 11.38 3.09
N PRO A 64 14.59 12.58 3.52
CA PRO A 64 13.65 13.42 2.76
C PRO A 64 14.20 13.99 1.44
N ASP A 65 15.52 14.05 1.29
CA ASP A 65 16.17 14.54 0.05
C ASP A 65 16.07 13.52 -1.08
N ASP A 66 15.93 12.23 -0.75
CA ASP A 66 15.84 11.19 -1.76
C ASP A 66 14.50 11.24 -2.50
N ALA A 67 13.40 11.65 -1.84
CA ALA A 67 12.13 11.92 -2.52
C ALA A 67 12.21 13.12 -3.48
N ARG A 68 12.98 14.18 -3.16
CA ARG A 68 13.18 15.35 -4.03
C ARG A 68 14.17 15.07 -5.16
N ARG A 69 15.21 14.29 -4.88
CA ARG A 69 16.18 13.80 -5.86
C ARG A 69 15.52 12.82 -6.82
N GLN A 70 14.65 11.93 -6.33
CA GLN A 70 13.88 10.98 -7.13
C GLN A 70 12.76 11.67 -7.93
N MET A 71 12.13 12.73 -7.39
CA MET A 71 11.24 13.60 -8.18
C MET A 71 11.98 14.33 -9.30
N ARG A 72 13.20 14.84 -9.05
CA ARG A 72 14.04 15.43 -10.11
C ARG A 72 14.53 14.39 -11.11
N LEU A 73 14.82 13.16 -10.69
CA LEU A 73 15.18 12.08 -11.60
C LEU A 73 13.97 11.60 -12.42
N LEU A 74 12.76 11.63 -11.85
CA LEU A 74 11.51 11.39 -12.58
C LEU A 74 11.21 12.52 -13.57
N GLU A 75 11.41 13.79 -13.20
CA GLU A 75 11.31 14.93 -14.14
C GLU A 75 12.38 14.87 -15.22
N VAL A 76 13.63 14.55 -14.89
CA VAL A 76 14.75 14.38 -15.84
C VAL A 76 14.51 13.17 -16.73
N ALA A 77 13.97 12.06 -16.22
CA ALA A 77 13.58 10.91 -17.03
C ALA A 77 12.43 11.29 -17.97
N LEU A 78 11.35 11.89 -17.46
CA LEU A 78 10.23 12.37 -18.27
C LEU A 78 10.66 13.40 -19.35
N GLN A 79 11.69 14.21 -19.07
CA GLN A 79 12.28 15.15 -20.03
C GLN A 79 13.27 14.48 -21.01
N ALA A 80 14.02 13.47 -20.57
CA ALA A 80 15.00 12.73 -21.39
C ALA A 80 14.35 11.69 -22.31
N LEU A 81 13.12 11.27 -22.02
CA LEU A 81 12.38 10.27 -22.79
C LEU A 81 11.93 10.74 -24.16
N GLY A 82 11.91 12.06 -24.43
CA GLY A 82 11.34 12.60 -25.67
C GLY A 82 9.97 11.97 -25.97
N PRO A 83 9.49 11.96 -27.22
CA PRO A 83 8.29 11.21 -27.58
C PRO A 83 8.47 9.68 -27.54
N ALA A 84 9.70 9.14 -27.52
CA ALA A 84 9.98 7.73 -27.82
C ALA A 84 9.87 6.75 -26.63
N GLY A 85 9.90 7.21 -25.37
CA GLY A 85 9.73 6.32 -24.20
C GLY A 85 10.91 5.34 -23.95
N PRO A 86 11.00 4.71 -22.75
CA PRO A 86 12.19 3.92 -22.38
C PRO A 86 12.19 2.51 -22.98
N PRO A 87 13.36 1.98 -23.36
CA PRO A 87 13.50 0.71 -24.08
C PRO A 87 13.27 -0.56 -23.22
N ASP A 88 13.17 -0.45 -21.88
CA ASP A 88 12.84 -1.58 -21.01
C ASP A 88 11.98 -1.16 -19.81
N LEU A 89 10.66 -1.38 -19.94
CA LEU A 89 9.67 -1.07 -18.91
C LEU A 89 9.82 -1.95 -17.65
N HIS A 90 10.44 -3.14 -17.76
CA HIS A 90 10.55 -4.05 -16.63
C HIS A 90 11.61 -3.58 -15.62
N GLU A 91 12.73 -3.00 -16.04
CA GLU A 91 13.72 -2.47 -15.10
C GLU A 91 13.27 -1.11 -14.52
N PHE A 92 12.62 -0.27 -15.32
CA PHE A 92 12.15 1.07 -14.92
C PHE A 92 11.08 1.03 -13.81
N PHE A 93 10.12 0.11 -13.90
CA PHE A 93 9.02 0.03 -12.92
C PHE A 93 9.43 -0.55 -11.56
N TYR A 94 10.50 -1.34 -11.50
CA TYR A 94 10.96 -1.96 -10.25
C TYR A 94 12.05 -1.16 -9.52
N LYS A 95 12.75 -0.23 -10.20
CA LYS A 95 13.81 0.59 -9.58
C LYS A 95 13.35 1.98 -9.16
N ASP A 96 12.51 2.67 -9.94
CA ASP A 96 12.38 4.14 -9.82
C ASP A 96 10.95 4.70 -9.71
N SER A 97 9.95 3.89 -9.29
CA SER A 97 8.64 4.43 -8.91
C SER A 97 8.46 4.43 -7.37
N PRO A 98 8.44 5.59 -6.71
CA PRO A 98 8.23 5.68 -5.25
C PRO A 98 6.92 5.02 -4.80
N CYS A 99 5.87 5.06 -5.63
CA CYS A 99 4.62 4.37 -5.31
C CYS A 99 4.71 2.84 -5.53
N GLY A 100 5.53 2.39 -6.47
CA GLY A 100 5.84 0.97 -6.68
C GLY A 100 6.55 0.37 -5.49
N THR A 101 7.53 1.08 -4.91
CA THR A 101 8.27 0.64 -3.72
C THR A 101 7.38 0.68 -2.46
N VAL A 102 6.56 1.72 -2.28
CA VAL A 102 5.64 1.83 -1.13
C VAL A 102 4.55 0.77 -1.20
N ALA A 103 3.86 0.62 -2.33
CA ALA A 103 2.81 -0.40 -2.47
C ALA A 103 3.38 -1.81 -2.30
N SER A 104 4.55 -2.09 -2.89
CA SER A 104 5.24 -3.38 -2.75
C SER A 104 5.66 -3.64 -1.31
N SER A 105 6.09 -2.61 -0.56
CA SER A 105 6.44 -2.75 0.86
C SER A 105 5.23 -3.16 1.68
N TYR A 106 4.08 -2.49 1.48
CA TYR A 106 2.83 -2.89 2.13
C TYR A 106 2.42 -4.31 1.76
N LYS A 107 2.53 -4.70 0.49
CA LYS A 107 2.21 -6.06 0.05
C LYS A 107 3.14 -7.08 0.73
N ARG A 108 4.45 -6.90 0.65
CA ARG A 108 5.45 -7.81 1.25
C ARG A 108 5.26 -7.98 2.75
N THR A 109 4.97 -6.90 3.47
CA THR A 109 4.64 -6.97 4.90
C THR A 109 3.35 -7.75 5.13
N GLY A 110 2.31 -7.53 4.30
CA GLY A 110 1.09 -8.33 4.32
C GLY A 110 1.36 -9.82 4.07
N ASP A 111 2.15 -10.16 3.04
CA ASP A 111 2.53 -11.54 2.69
C ASP A 111 3.28 -12.23 3.82
N LEU A 112 4.14 -11.49 4.52
CA LEU A 112 4.89 -12.00 5.66
C LEU A 112 4.00 -12.27 6.87
N LEU A 113 3.11 -11.33 7.21
CA LEU A 113 2.13 -11.52 8.28
C LEU A 113 1.15 -12.64 7.96
N CYS A 114 0.79 -12.81 6.68
CA CYS A 114 -0.06 -13.88 6.20
C CYS A 114 0.59 -15.25 6.42
N ARG A 115 1.87 -15.41 6.06
CA ARG A 115 2.64 -16.65 6.31
C ARG A 115 2.79 -16.94 7.80
N LEU A 116 3.08 -15.92 8.62
CA LEU A 116 3.14 -16.10 10.07
C LEU A 116 1.82 -16.59 10.65
N LEU A 117 0.68 -16.12 10.14
CA LEU A 117 -0.65 -16.57 10.54
C LEU A 117 -0.95 -18.01 10.08
N GLU A 118 -0.39 -18.45 8.96
CA GLU A 118 -0.50 -19.84 8.50
C GLU A 118 0.28 -20.79 9.43
N ASP A 119 1.49 -20.39 9.82
CA ASP A 119 2.36 -21.18 10.70
C ASP A 119 1.90 -21.14 12.17
N ASN A 120 1.39 -20.00 12.62
CA ASN A 120 0.89 -19.77 13.96
C ASN A 120 -0.34 -18.84 13.92
N PRO A 121 -1.57 -19.37 14.07
CA PRO A 121 -2.80 -18.62 13.88
C PRO A 121 -3.12 -17.68 15.06
N ASP A 122 -2.16 -16.83 15.45
CA ASP A 122 -2.39 -15.73 16.36
C ASP A 122 -3.29 -14.69 15.68
N LYS A 123 -4.56 -14.70 16.09
CA LYS A 123 -5.60 -13.81 15.57
C LYS A 123 -5.25 -12.33 15.71
N SER A 124 -4.32 -11.97 16.60
CA SER A 124 -3.85 -10.59 16.78
C SER A 124 -3.21 -10.01 15.51
N LEU A 125 -2.64 -10.85 14.64
CA LEU A 125 -1.94 -10.43 13.43
C LEU A 125 -2.85 -10.26 12.19
N ILE A 126 -4.10 -10.74 12.25
CA ILE A 126 -5.04 -10.66 11.11
C ILE A 126 -5.27 -9.21 10.71
N PHE A 127 -5.53 -8.33 11.67
CA PHE A 127 -5.86 -6.94 11.38
C PHE A 127 -4.66 -6.14 10.84
N PRO A 128 -3.45 -6.23 11.41
CA PRO A 128 -2.23 -5.72 10.78
C PRO A 128 -2.01 -6.20 9.33
N MET A 129 -2.19 -7.50 9.07
CA MET A 129 -2.06 -8.07 7.72
C MET A 129 -3.05 -7.43 6.74
N LEU A 130 -4.33 -7.36 7.13
CA LEU A 130 -5.38 -6.75 6.31
C LEU A 130 -5.14 -5.25 6.09
N PHE A 131 -4.63 -4.53 7.09
CA PHE A 131 -4.24 -3.13 6.96
C PHE A 131 -3.14 -2.94 5.90
N CYS A 132 -2.13 -3.82 5.89
CA CYS A 132 -1.07 -3.81 4.89
C CYS A 132 -1.62 -4.05 3.48
N TYR A 133 -2.40 -5.12 3.27
CA TYR A 133 -3.00 -5.37 1.95
C TYR A 133 -3.95 -4.27 1.50
N ARG A 134 -4.73 -3.68 2.42
CA ARG A 134 -5.59 -2.53 2.13
C ARG A 134 -4.78 -1.35 1.59
N HIS A 135 -3.63 -1.01 2.19
CA HIS A 135 -2.76 0.07 1.71
C HIS A 135 -2.09 -0.26 0.39
N PHE A 136 -1.66 -1.51 0.19
CA PHE A 136 -1.19 -1.97 -1.11
C PHE A 136 -2.21 -1.68 -2.23
N ILE A 137 -3.49 -1.96 -1.98
CA ILE A 137 -4.58 -1.66 -2.93
C ILE A 137 -4.78 -0.15 -3.08
N GLU A 138 -4.80 0.61 -1.99
CA GLU A 138 -5.00 2.07 -2.02
C GLU A 138 -3.92 2.77 -2.86
N VAL A 139 -2.65 2.46 -2.58
CA VAL A 139 -1.51 3.11 -3.24
C VAL A 139 -1.49 2.77 -4.73
N ASN A 140 -1.78 1.51 -5.10
CA ASN A 140 -1.88 1.15 -6.51
C ASN A 140 -3.07 1.80 -7.23
N LEU A 141 -4.25 1.90 -6.58
CA LEU A 141 -5.38 2.64 -7.15
C LEU A 141 -5.04 4.10 -7.40
N LYS A 142 -4.38 4.77 -6.45
CA LYS A 142 -3.91 6.15 -6.61
C LYS A 142 -2.89 6.28 -7.75
N ARG A 143 -1.97 5.31 -7.87
CA ARG A 143 -1.03 5.24 -8.98
C ARG A 143 -1.74 5.13 -10.33
N LEU A 144 -2.72 4.23 -10.46
CA LEU A 144 -3.48 4.10 -11.71
C LEU A 144 -4.27 5.37 -12.05
N LEU A 145 -4.81 6.06 -11.05
CA LEU A 145 -5.47 7.37 -11.25
C LEU A 145 -4.49 8.41 -11.81
N LEU A 146 -3.28 8.50 -11.25
CA LEU A 146 -2.23 9.39 -11.79
C LEU A 146 -1.88 9.04 -13.24
N LEU A 147 -1.72 7.75 -13.55
CA LEU A 147 -1.45 7.29 -14.92
C LEU A 147 -2.61 7.60 -15.88
N ALA A 148 -3.84 7.64 -15.37
CA ALA A 148 -5.02 8.07 -16.12
C ALA A 148 -5.15 9.61 -16.22
N GLY A 149 -4.14 10.38 -15.80
CA GLY A 149 -4.12 11.84 -15.87
C GLY A 149 -5.01 12.52 -14.83
N VAL A 150 -5.39 11.81 -13.75
CA VAL A 150 -6.24 12.38 -12.70
C VAL A 150 -5.39 13.17 -11.71
N ASP A 151 -5.76 14.44 -11.49
CA ASP A 151 -5.22 15.23 -10.39
C ASP A 151 -5.74 14.67 -9.04
N LEU A 152 -4.86 13.94 -8.35
CA LEU A 152 -5.18 13.40 -7.03
C LEU A 152 -5.46 14.50 -6.00
N GLN A 153 -4.82 15.66 -6.07
CA GLN A 153 -5.08 16.74 -5.10
C GLN A 153 -6.50 17.27 -5.29
N ALA A 154 -6.93 17.51 -6.53
CA ALA A 154 -8.32 17.87 -6.81
C ALA A 154 -9.29 16.79 -6.28
N VAL A 155 -9.04 15.52 -6.58
CA VAL A 155 -9.91 14.41 -6.12
C VAL A 155 -9.97 14.28 -4.60
N LEU A 156 -8.85 14.51 -3.90
CA LEU A 156 -8.77 14.39 -2.44
C LEU A 156 -9.32 15.64 -1.73
N ASN A 157 -9.30 16.82 -2.38
CA ASN A 157 -9.69 18.10 -1.80
C ASN A 157 -11.09 18.57 -2.19
N GLU A 158 -11.67 18.09 -3.30
CA GLU A 158 -12.98 18.54 -3.82
C GLU A 158 -14.18 18.26 -2.91
N ASP A 159 -14.02 17.48 -1.84
CA ASP A 159 -15.04 17.31 -0.82
C ASP A 159 -14.39 16.77 0.46
N GLU A 160 -14.29 17.58 1.51
CA GLU A 160 -14.01 17.08 2.87
C GLU A 160 -15.03 15.99 3.31
N LYS A 161 -16.16 15.90 2.59
CA LYS A 161 -17.20 14.88 2.74
C LYS A 161 -16.89 13.56 2.00
N LYS A 162 -16.06 13.56 0.96
CA LYS A 162 -15.68 12.36 0.19
C LYS A 162 -14.46 11.74 0.85
N LYS A 163 -14.64 10.53 1.37
CA LYS A 163 -13.60 9.78 2.12
C LYS A 163 -12.37 9.54 1.21
N PRO A 164 -11.25 10.27 1.37
CA PRO A 164 -10.12 10.26 0.43
C PRO A 164 -9.42 8.90 0.31
N HIS A 165 -9.67 8.02 1.28
CA HIS A 165 -9.09 6.68 1.39
C HIS A 165 -10.06 5.56 1.01
N SER A 166 -11.29 5.88 0.59
CA SER A 166 -12.27 4.85 0.22
C SER A 166 -11.84 4.13 -1.06
N LEU A 167 -11.45 2.87 -0.94
CA LEU A 167 -11.00 2.06 -2.08
C LEU A 167 -12.09 1.94 -3.16
N VAL A 168 -13.35 1.88 -2.74
CA VAL A 168 -14.50 1.82 -3.66
C VAL A 168 -14.65 3.11 -4.46
N ILE A 169 -14.45 4.26 -3.81
CA ILE A 169 -14.53 5.56 -4.50
C ILE A 169 -13.34 5.71 -5.46
N LEU A 170 -12.12 5.37 -5.03
CA LEU A 170 -10.93 5.42 -5.89
C LEU A 170 -11.10 4.54 -7.14
N HIS A 171 -11.61 3.32 -6.97
CA HIS A 171 -11.90 2.43 -8.10
C HIS A 171 -12.99 2.96 -9.02
N GLN A 172 -14.05 3.55 -8.46
CA GLN A 172 -15.13 4.17 -9.25
C GLN A 172 -14.60 5.32 -10.11
N ILE A 173 -13.78 6.20 -9.52
CA ILE A 173 -13.15 7.31 -10.24
C ILE A 173 -12.28 6.76 -11.38
N LEU A 174 -11.46 5.76 -11.10
CA LEU A 174 -10.60 5.12 -12.11
C LEU A 174 -11.45 4.57 -13.27
N SER A 175 -12.55 3.88 -12.95
CA SER A 175 -13.44 3.27 -13.95
C SER A 175 -14.08 4.32 -14.87
N VAL A 176 -14.39 5.51 -14.35
CA VAL A 176 -14.95 6.63 -15.12
C VAL A 176 -13.87 7.30 -15.97
N ARG A 177 -12.64 7.42 -15.44
CA ARG A 177 -11.53 8.16 -16.07
C ARG A 177 -10.74 7.35 -17.09
N LEU A 178 -10.89 6.02 -17.09
CA LEU A 178 -10.33 5.16 -18.13
C LEU A 178 -10.92 5.52 -19.50
N PRO A 179 -10.09 5.72 -20.53
CA PRO A 179 -10.58 5.97 -21.88
C PRO A 179 -11.23 4.68 -22.45
N ASP A 180 -12.17 4.84 -23.38
CA ASP A 180 -13.01 3.72 -23.83
C ASP A 180 -12.22 2.63 -24.57
N ASN A 181 -11.13 3.00 -25.26
CA ASN A 181 -10.19 2.06 -25.84
C ASN A 181 -9.44 1.24 -24.78
N ALA A 182 -9.12 1.81 -23.62
CA ALA A 182 -8.49 1.09 -22.52
C ALA A 182 -9.45 0.07 -21.87
N LYS A 183 -10.75 0.40 -21.78
CA LYS A 183 -11.77 -0.52 -21.21
C LYS A 183 -11.95 -1.78 -22.05
N THR A 184 -11.82 -1.65 -23.38
CA THR A 184 -11.96 -2.77 -24.33
C THR A 184 -10.63 -3.44 -24.67
N ALA A 185 -9.50 -2.90 -24.19
CA ALA A 185 -8.18 -3.45 -24.44
C ALA A 185 -8.01 -4.87 -23.86
N THR A 186 -7.17 -5.64 -24.55
CA THR A 186 -6.75 -6.97 -24.14
C THR A 186 -5.27 -6.96 -23.81
N ILE A 187 -4.90 -7.76 -22.81
CA ILE A 187 -3.53 -7.91 -22.34
C ILE A 187 -3.09 -9.30 -22.74
N GLY A 188 -2.16 -9.35 -23.69
CA GLY A 188 -1.86 -10.55 -24.44
C GLY A 188 -3.11 -11.14 -25.12
N LYS A 189 -3.18 -12.47 -25.22
CA LYS A 189 -4.29 -13.17 -25.90
C LYS A 189 -5.44 -13.59 -24.99
N LYS A 190 -5.35 -13.36 -23.67
CA LYS A 190 -6.18 -14.11 -22.70
C LYS A 190 -7.01 -13.26 -21.74
N THR A 191 -6.61 -12.04 -21.44
CA THR A 191 -7.28 -11.26 -20.38
C THR A 191 -7.69 -9.88 -20.87
N SER A 192 -8.95 -9.51 -20.64
CA SER A 192 -9.42 -8.15 -20.89
C SER A 192 -9.16 -7.26 -19.67
N VAL A 193 -8.87 -5.98 -19.91
CA VAL A 193 -8.70 -4.97 -18.85
C VAL A 193 -9.93 -4.93 -17.94
N GLN A 194 -11.13 -5.09 -18.50
CA GLN A 194 -12.36 -5.13 -17.73
C GLN A 194 -12.37 -6.24 -16.66
N LYS A 195 -11.80 -7.42 -16.95
CA LYS A 195 -11.68 -8.50 -15.95
C LYS A 195 -10.71 -8.12 -14.83
N GLU A 196 -9.62 -7.44 -15.15
CA GLU A 196 -8.65 -6.98 -14.15
C GLU A 196 -9.25 -5.88 -13.26
N LEU A 197 -9.96 -4.92 -13.85
CA LEU A 197 -10.69 -3.89 -13.11
C LEU A 197 -11.75 -4.48 -12.19
N GLU A 198 -12.46 -5.51 -12.64
CA GLU A 198 -13.44 -6.22 -11.81
C GLU A 198 -12.76 -6.94 -10.63
N ARG A 199 -11.59 -7.56 -10.84
CA ARG A 199 -10.80 -8.15 -9.75
C ARG A 199 -10.40 -7.09 -8.72
N ILE A 200 -9.87 -5.95 -9.19
CA ILE A 200 -9.52 -4.82 -8.32
C ILE A 200 -10.76 -4.33 -7.56
N ARG A 201 -11.92 -4.17 -8.23
CA ARG A 201 -13.18 -3.76 -7.61
C ARG A 201 -13.59 -4.69 -6.48
N LYS A 202 -13.55 -6.00 -6.73
CA LYS A 202 -13.94 -7.04 -5.75
C LYS A 202 -13.08 -6.94 -4.49
N TRP A 203 -11.77 -6.83 -4.65
CA TRP A 203 -10.84 -6.75 -3.52
C TRP A 203 -10.90 -5.40 -2.80
N ALA A 204 -11.02 -4.29 -3.54
CA ALA A 204 -11.28 -2.97 -2.98
C ALA A 204 -12.55 -2.97 -2.12
N ALA A 205 -13.64 -3.55 -2.61
CA ALA A 205 -14.90 -3.66 -1.86
C ALA A 205 -14.76 -4.54 -0.62
N ARG A 206 -14.07 -5.69 -0.72
CA ARG A 206 -13.84 -6.60 0.42
C ARG A 206 -13.02 -5.91 1.51
N MET A 207 -11.90 -5.28 1.16
CA MET A 207 -11.04 -4.57 2.13
C MET A 207 -11.73 -3.33 2.72
N ASN A 208 -12.54 -2.63 1.92
CA ASN A 208 -13.31 -1.49 2.40
C ASN A 208 -14.40 -1.87 3.42
N LYS A 209 -14.86 -3.14 3.46
CA LYS A 209 -15.76 -3.62 4.53
C LYS A 209 -15.05 -3.75 5.87
N VAL A 210 -13.75 -4.11 5.86
CA VAL A 210 -12.93 -4.29 7.06
C VAL A 210 -12.62 -2.94 7.69
N ASP A 211 -12.05 -2.05 6.89
CA ASP A 211 -11.62 -0.73 7.35
C ASP A 211 -11.89 0.32 6.26
N PRO A 212 -13.12 0.87 6.21
CA PRO A 212 -13.52 1.80 5.16
C PRO A 212 -12.71 3.10 5.15
N LYS A 213 -12.11 3.48 6.27
CA LYS A 213 -11.44 4.77 6.47
C LYS A 213 -9.94 4.63 6.69
N SER A 214 -9.43 3.40 6.75
CA SER A 214 -8.03 3.13 7.07
C SER A 214 -7.63 3.55 8.49
N ASP A 215 -8.59 3.82 9.38
CA ASP A 215 -8.36 4.48 10.66
C ASP A 215 -8.40 3.50 11.85
N ARG A 216 -9.15 2.41 11.70
CA ARG A 216 -9.40 1.41 12.76
C ARG A 216 -8.13 0.72 13.27
N PHE A 217 -7.11 0.56 12.43
CA PHE A 217 -5.85 -0.05 12.87
C PHE A 217 -4.95 0.96 13.59
N ARG A 218 -5.10 2.24 13.24
CA ARG A 218 -4.20 3.30 13.70
C ARG A 218 -4.66 3.94 15.00
N TYR A 219 -5.96 3.89 15.29
CA TYR A 219 -6.59 4.57 16.42
C TYR A 219 -7.60 3.62 17.10
N ALA A 220 -7.71 3.59 18.43
CA ALA A 220 -8.81 2.85 19.09
C ALA A 220 -10.16 3.50 18.87
N GLU A 221 -10.15 4.82 18.77
CA GLU A 221 -11.36 5.62 18.80
C GLU A 221 -11.50 6.42 17.52
N ASP A 222 -12.75 6.64 17.11
CA ASP A 222 -13.07 7.54 16.03
C ASP A 222 -12.81 9.01 16.42
N LYS A 223 -12.95 9.92 15.45
CA LYS A 223 -12.80 11.37 15.67
C LYS A 223 -13.75 11.98 16.72
N ARG A 224 -14.68 11.19 17.27
CA ARG A 224 -15.64 11.59 18.32
C ARG A 224 -15.36 10.85 19.64
N SER A 225 -14.17 10.27 19.79
CA SER A 225 -13.76 9.49 20.97
C SER A 225 -14.68 8.30 21.26
N ARG A 226 -15.21 7.67 20.20
CA ARG A 226 -15.99 6.43 20.35
C ARG A 226 -15.13 5.26 19.91
N PRO A 227 -15.05 4.16 20.68
CA PRO A 227 -14.37 2.96 20.26
C PRO A 227 -14.87 2.48 18.89
N TYR A 228 -13.97 2.02 18.04
CA TYR A 228 -14.39 1.42 16.77
C TYR A 228 -15.14 0.11 16.99
N ASP A 229 -16.24 -0.03 16.26
CA ASP A 229 -16.87 -1.33 16.05
C ASP A 229 -16.05 -2.12 15.01
N PHE A 230 -15.30 -3.10 15.50
CA PHE A 230 -14.50 -3.98 14.66
C PHE A 230 -15.41 -5.03 14.03
N PRO A 231 -15.37 -5.20 12.70
CA PRO A 231 -16.19 -6.23 12.07
C PRO A 231 -15.69 -7.60 12.51
N ASP A 232 -16.58 -8.59 12.49
CA ASP A 232 -16.18 -9.98 12.70
C ASP A 232 -15.23 -10.41 11.57
N LEU A 233 -13.93 -10.39 11.86
CA LEU A 233 -12.88 -10.71 10.89
C LEU A 233 -12.98 -12.16 10.43
N HIS A 234 -13.50 -13.08 11.24
CA HIS A 234 -13.65 -14.48 10.84
C HIS A 234 -14.75 -14.64 9.77
N SER A 235 -15.82 -13.85 9.86
CA SER A 235 -16.84 -13.82 8.82
C SER A 235 -16.33 -13.25 7.49
N LEU A 236 -15.34 -12.35 7.54
CA LEU A 236 -14.79 -11.67 6.37
C LEU A 236 -13.57 -12.39 5.76
N PHE A 237 -12.77 -13.04 6.58
CA PHE A 237 -11.52 -13.73 6.25
C PHE A 237 -11.38 -14.99 7.10
N GLN A 238 -11.78 -16.12 6.53
CA GLN A 238 -11.58 -17.41 7.18
C GLN A 238 -10.08 -17.72 7.20
N LEU A 239 -9.55 -18.11 8.37
CA LEU A 239 -8.12 -18.42 8.53
C LEU A 239 -7.67 -19.60 7.66
N SER A 240 -8.57 -20.53 7.35
CA SER A 240 -8.34 -21.62 6.41
C SER A 240 -8.13 -21.15 4.96
N GLU A 241 -8.41 -19.88 4.65
CA GLU A 241 -8.27 -19.29 3.32
C GLU A 241 -7.04 -18.36 3.20
N LEU A 242 -6.11 -18.35 4.16
CA LEU A 242 -4.94 -17.45 4.10
C LEU A 242 -4.06 -17.70 2.87
N SER A 243 -3.83 -18.95 2.48
CA SER A 243 -3.07 -19.28 1.27
C SER A 243 -3.75 -18.81 0.00
N VAL A 244 -5.09 -18.86 0.00
CA VAL A 244 -5.94 -18.32 -1.07
C VAL A 244 -5.86 -16.80 -1.09
N LEU A 245 -5.88 -16.13 0.07
CA LEU A 245 -5.70 -14.69 0.19
C LEU A 245 -4.34 -14.25 -0.37
N HIS A 246 -3.25 -14.88 0.04
CA HIS A 246 -1.91 -14.60 -0.46
C HIS A 246 -1.83 -14.76 -1.98
N THR A 247 -2.31 -15.88 -2.51
CA THR A 247 -2.36 -16.13 -3.97
C THR A 247 -3.18 -15.07 -4.70
N GLU A 248 -4.29 -14.63 -4.13
CA GLU A 248 -5.11 -13.59 -4.73
C GLU A 248 -4.47 -12.20 -4.65
N MET A 249 -3.65 -11.90 -3.64
CA MET A 249 -2.87 -10.66 -3.58
C MET A 249 -1.77 -10.63 -4.65
N GLU A 250 -1.15 -11.76 -4.97
CA GLU A 250 -0.24 -11.86 -6.14
C GLU A 250 -0.97 -11.57 -7.45
N ARG A 251 -2.09 -12.25 -7.68
CA ARG A 251 -2.91 -12.01 -8.87
C ARG A 251 -3.41 -10.57 -8.96
N LEU A 252 -3.71 -9.95 -7.82
CA LEU A 252 -4.14 -8.55 -7.78
C LEU A 252 -2.99 -7.60 -8.11
N ASN A 253 -1.75 -7.93 -7.72
CA ASN A 253 -0.56 -7.18 -8.13
C ASN A 253 -0.37 -7.24 -9.66
N GLU A 254 -0.54 -8.42 -10.26
CA GLU A 254 -0.55 -8.57 -11.71
C GLU A 254 -1.66 -7.74 -12.36
N SER A 255 -2.88 -7.75 -11.81
CA SER A 255 -3.99 -6.91 -12.31
C SER A 255 -3.65 -5.42 -12.32
N PHE A 256 -2.99 -4.91 -11.27
CA PHE A 256 -2.56 -3.51 -11.25
C PHE A 256 -1.53 -3.21 -12.34
N TYR A 257 -0.54 -4.08 -12.52
CA TYR A 257 0.47 -3.96 -13.57
C TYR A 257 -0.15 -3.96 -14.97
N HIS A 258 -1.05 -4.90 -15.20
CA HIS A 258 -1.85 -5.05 -16.41
C HIS A 258 -2.63 -3.79 -16.79
N VAL A 259 -3.36 -3.21 -15.82
CA VAL A 259 -4.10 -1.96 -16.06
C VAL A 259 -3.14 -0.79 -16.31
N ALA A 260 -2.00 -0.76 -15.62
CA ALA A 260 -0.99 0.29 -15.81
C ALA A 260 -0.40 0.28 -17.24
N ILE A 261 -0.09 -0.90 -17.79
CA ILE A 261 0.39 -1.02 -19.18
C ILE A 261 -0.60 -0.40 -20.16
N VAL A 262 -1.89 -0.72 -20.01
CA VAL A 262 -2.90 -0.20 -20.94
C VAL A 262 -3.06 1.31 -20.81
N LEU A 263 -2.93 1.87 -19.60
CA LEU A 263 -3.01 3.31 -19.37
C LEU A 263 -1.84 4.08 -19.99
N VAL A 264 -0.63 3.52 -19.93
CA VAL A 264 0.57 4.15 -20.50
C VAL A 264 0.65 3.94 -22.02
N GLY A 265 0.00 2.89 -22.53
CA GLY A 265 0.15 2.42 -23.90
C GLY A 265 1.31 1.43 -24.03
N PRO A 266 1.36 0.65 -25.13
CA PRO A 266 2.56 -0.14 -25.42
C PRO A 266 3.76 0.82 -25.55
N PRO A 267 4.97 0.41 -25.13
CA PRO A 267 6.16 1.17 -25.46
C PRO A 267 6.19 1.37 -26.98
N GLU A 268 6.44 2.60 -27.44
CA GLU A 268 6.63 2.83 -28.87
C GLU A 268 7.70 1.85 -29.32
N THR A 269 7.35 0.92 -30.22
CA THR A 269 8.35 0.04 -30.81
C THR A 269 9.26 0.97 -31.58
N GLU A 270 10.51 1.14 -31.13
CA GLU A 270 11.55 1.91 -31.80
C GLU A 270 11.37 1.68 -33.29
N GLY A 271 11.03 2.76 -34.00
CA GLY A 271 10.65 2.68 -35.40
C GLY A 271 11.71 1.88 -36.12
N ASN A 272 11.31 0.76 -36.72
CA ASN A 272 12.12 0.15 -37.76
C ASN A 272 12.35 1.28 -38.76
N GLU A 273 13.54 1.88 -38.73
CA GLU A 273 14.04 2.78 -39.75
C GLU A 273 13.99 1.97 -41.04
N ALA A 274 12.87 2.09 -41.75
CA ALA A 274 12.70 1.54 -43.06
C ALA A 274 13.61 2.36 -43.98
N ASN A 275 14.79 1.81 -44.23
CA ASN A 275 15.64 2.09 -45.38
C ASN A 275 14.86 2.04 -46.70
#